data_AF-A0A2U2BXC4-F1
#
_entry.id   AF-A0A2U2BXC4-F1
#
_cell.length_a   1.000
_cell.length_b   1.000
_cell.length_c   1.000
_cell.angle_alpha   90.00
_cell.angle_beta   90.00
_cell.angle_gamma   90.00
#
_symmetry.space_group_name_H-M   'P 1'
#
loop_
_entity.id
_entity.type
_entity.pdbx_description
1 polymer ?
#
loop_
_entity_poly.entity_id
_entity_poly.type
_entity_poly.pdbx_seq_one_letter_code
_entity_poly.pdbx_strand_id
1 'polypeptide(L)'
;MRRRHAPPCARPACRSEAGRALAALRDRIMVTMMIWLAACLALAAQEADAAPGEAGIDLTGREDAPRMTLDERLDVRLADLRAAETDEEAAAIADEVRSLWRQKAGPTADLLLQRGAEAAAQGDMATAERQYTHLRRLEPDFAEAWVVSAEAAAAAGDWPFALEALNTAIELEPRRFDAYAMLGQALEQADEPEAALAAYEEALRLYPRHERARSAQARLERRLAGRAL
;
A
#
# COMPACT_ATOMS: atom_id res chain seq x y z
N MET A 1 81.22 2.49 -32.83
CA MET A 1 82.54 2.77 -32.22
C MET A 1 82.37 3.07 -30.74
N ARG A 2 83.31 2.55 -29.92
CA ARG A 2 83.62 2.87 -28.52
C ARG A 2 82.70 2.33 -27.42
N ARG A 3 83.24 1.29 -26.75
CA ARG A 3 82.95 0.91 -25.36
C ARG A 3 83.15 2.10 -24.42
N ARG A 4 82.34 2.17 -23.36
CA ARG A 4 82.76 2.70 -22.05
C ARG A 4 82.42 1.65 -20.99
N HIS A 5 83.47 1.19 -20.31
CA HIS A 5 83.38 0.51 -19.03
C HIS A 5 83.27 1.55 -17.90
N ALA A 6 82.51 1.20 -16.87
CA ALA A 6 82.69 1.61 -15.47
C ALA A 6 81.82 0.71 -14.56
N PRO A 7 82.20 0.50 -13.29
CA PRO A 7 82.26 -0.84 -12.68
C PRO A 7 81.18 -1.14 -11.61
N PRO A 8 81.15 -2.39 -11.09
CA PRO A 8 80.19 -2.87 -10.10
C PRO A 8 80.67 -2.59 -8.67
N CYS A 9 79.73 -2.33 -7.75
CA CYS A 9 79.87 -2.52 -6.30
C CYS A 9 78.46 -2.38 -5.70
N ALA A 10 77.80 -3.46 -5.29
CA ALA A 10 77.97 -4.18 -4.03
C ALA A 10 76.90 -3.77 -3.01
N ARG A 11 75.95 -4.67 -2.75
CA ARG A 11 75.89 -5.43 -1.49
C ARG A 11 74.64 -6.34 -1.42
N PRO A 12 74.79 -7.63 -1.08
CA PRO A 12 73.69 -8.60 -0.92
C PRO A 12 72.99 -8.54 0.46
N ALA A 13 73.18 -7.46 1.22
CA ALA A 13 72.73 -7.39 2.62
C ALA A 13 71.22 -7.06 2.78
N CYS A 14 70.59 -6.36 1.84
CA CYS A 14 69.18 -5.97 1.97
C CYS A 14 68.16 -7.12 1.78
N ARG A 15 68.57 -8.28 1.26
CA ARG A 15 67.64 -9.40 1.00
C ARG A 15 67.29 -10.26 2.22
N SER A 16 68.10 -10.24 3.28
CA SER A 16 67.91 -11.15 4.43
C SER A 16 67.01 -10.59 5.54
N GLU A 17 66.82 -9.28 5.59
CA GLU A 17 65.98 -8.61 6.59
C GLU A 17 64.53 -8.53 6.14
N ALA A 18 64.30 -8.25 4.84
CA ALA A 18 62.96 -8.27 4.25
C ALA A 18 62.29 -9.65 4.34
N GLY A 19 63.04 -10.74 4.14
CA GLY A 19 62.52 -12.11 4.27
C GLY A 19 62.15 -12.51 5.70
N ARG A 20 62.93 -12.04 6.69
CA ARG A 20 62.63 -12.27 8.12
C ARG A 20 61.45 -11.43 8.60
N ALA A 21 61.32 -10.19 8.12
CA ALA A 21 60.16 -9.34 8.40
C ALA A 21 58.87 -9.90 7.80
N LEU A 22 58.90 -10.43 6.58
CA LEU A 22 57.74 -11.07 5.93
C LEU A 22 57.33 -12.38 6.61
N ALA A 23 58.28 -13.19 7.09
CA ALA A 23 57.99 -14.40 7.86
C ALA A 23 57.33 -14.06 9.21
N ALA A 24 57.87 -13.07 9.94
CA ALA A 24 57.30 -12.61 11.20
C ALA A 24 55.91 -11.96 11.03
N LEU A 25 55.67 -11.26 9.91
CA LEU A 25 54.35 -10.70 9.59
C LEU A 25 53.35 -11.81 9.25
N ARG A 26 53.77 -12.84 8.51
CA ARG A 26 52.93 -14.01 8.18
C ARG A 26 52.54 -14.80 9.43
N ASP A 27 53.48 -15.02 10.35
CA ASP A 27 53.20 -15.70 11.62
C ASP A 27 52.29 -14.85 12.52
N ARG A 28 52.48 -13.53 12.57
CA ARG A 28 51.56 -12.63 13.28
C ARG A 28 50.15 -12.67 12.69
N ILE A 29 50.00 -12.60 11.37
CA ILE A 29 48.69 -12.68 10.72
C ILE A 29 48.04 -14.05 10.98
N MET A 30 48.80 -15.14 10.88
CA MET A 30 48.28 -16.49 11.11
C MET A 30 47.85 -16.72 12.57
N VAL A 31 48.64 -16.24 13.53
CA VAL A 31 48.29 -16.31 14.96
C VAL A 31 47.06 -15.44 15.26
N THR A 32 46.98 -14.23 14.70
CA THR A 32 45.81 -13.36 14.90
C THR A 32 44.56 -13.98 14.27
N MET A 33 44.68 -14.57 13.08
CA MET A 33 43.58 -15.27 12.41
C MET A 33 43.12 -16.51 13.20
N MET A 34 44.05 -17.29 13.78
CA MET A 34 43.66 -18.42 14.65
C MET A 34 43.00 -17.96 15.95
N ILE A 35 43.42 -16.84 16.53
CA ILE A 35 42.76 -16.26 17.71
C ILE A 35 41.34 -15.82 17.35
N TRP A 36 41.15 -15.16 16.21
CA TRP A 36 39.81 -14.78 15.74
C TRP A 36 38.94 -15.98 15.38
N LEU A 37 39.52 -17.02 14.77
CA LEU A 37 38.79 -18.26 14.43
C LEU A 37 38.39 -19.02 15.70
N ALA A 38 39.28 -19.12 16.69
CA ALA A 38 38.99 -19.72 17.98
C ALA A 38 37.97 -18.91 18.79
N ALA A 39 38.04 -17.58 18.75
CA ALA A 39 37.04 -16.69 19.36
C ALA A 39 35.68 -16.82 18.66
N CYS A 40 35.63 -16.93 17.33
CA CYS A 40 34.40 -17.21 16.59
C CYS A 40 33.81 -18.59 16.93
N LEU A 41 34.65 -19.62 17.04
CA LEU A 41 34.19 -20.96 17.44
C LEU A 41 33.67 -20.97 18.88
N ALA A 42 34.33 -20.24 19.79
CA ALA A 42 33.90 -20.13 21.18
C ALA A 42 32.59 -19.33 21.31
N LEU A 43 32.40 -18.27 20.52
CA LEU A 43 31.16 -17.50 20.50
C LEU A 43 30.00 -18.31 19.90
N ALA A 44 30.26 -19.10 18.85
CA ALA A 44 29.27 -20.00 18.26
C ALA A 44 28.88 -21.16 19.20
N ALA A 45 29.79 -21.61 20.07
CA ALA A 45 29.50 -22.65 21.07
C ALA A 45 28.67 -22.12 22.25
N GLN A 46 28.68 -20.81 22.52
CA GLN A 46 27.99 -20.23 23.67
C GLN A 46 26.49 -19.98 23.42
N GLU A 47 26.03 -19.99 22.16
CA GLU A 47 24.60 -19.89 21.82
C GLU A 47 23.88 -21.26 21.75
N ALA A 48 24.59 -22.38 21.89
CA ALA A 48 24.01 -23.71 21.75
C ALA A 48 23.32 -24.25 23.02
N ASP A 49 23.57 -23.66 24.20
CA ASP A 49 23.03 -24.15 25.49
C ASP A 49 21.82 -23.35 26.01
N ALA A 50 21.32 -22.39 25.25
CA ALA A 50 20.04 -21.74 25.52
C ALA A 50 18.97 -22.25 24.55
N ALA A 51 18.67 -23.54 24.61
CA ALA A 51 17.38 -24.01 24.11
C ALA A 51 16.30 -23.23 24.89
N PRO A 52 15.46 -22.40 24.25
CA PRO A 52 14.30 -21.87 24.93
C PRO A 52 13.51 -23.10 25.37
N GLY A 53 13.38 -23.30 26.68
CA GLY A 53 12.52 -24.35 27.22
C GLY A 53 11.19 -24.26 26.50
N GLU A 54 10.63 -25.42 26.13
CA GLU A 54 9.34 -25.54 25.48
C GLU A 54 8.28 -24.84 26.33
N ALA A 55 8.17 -23.53 26.19
CA ALA A 55 7.02 -22.76 26.56
C ALA A 55 5.98 -23.21 25.55
N GLY A 56 5.29 -24.32 25.89
CA GLY A 56 4.10 -24.71 25.19
C GLY A 56 3.25 -23.46 25.05
N ILE A 57 3.04 -23.03 23.81
CA ILE A 57 2.12 -21.94 23.54
C ILE A 57 0.79 -22.46 24.02
N ASP A 58 0.34 -21.96 25.17
CA ASP A 58 -0.96 -22.27 25.70
C ASP A 58 -2.00 -21.62 24.80
N LEU A 59 -2.42 -22.35 23.78
CA LEU A 59 -3.49 -21.96 22.87
C LEU A 59 -4.86 -22.00 23.56
N THR A 60 -4.94 -22.45 24.82
CA THR A 60 -6.19 -22.57 25.58
C THR A 60 -6.51 -21.31 26.39
N GLY A 61 -5.57 -20.38 26.50
CA GLY A 61 -5.70 -19.14 27.28
C GLY A 61 -5.97 -17.87 26.48
N ARG A 62 -6.29 -17.93 25.18
CA ARG A 62 -6.78 -16.74 24.47
C ARG A 62 -8.26 -16.57 24.79
N GLU A 63 -8.55 -16.07 25.98
CA GLU A 63 -9.89 -15.62 26.37
C GLU A 63 -10.46 -14.79 25.23
N ASP A 64 -11.58 -15.26 24.68
CA ASP A 64 -12.32 -14.62 23.61
C ASP A 64 -12.90 -13.29 24.13
N ALA A 65 -12.05 -12.28 24.27
CA ALA A 65 -12.50 -10.91 24.27
C ALA A 65 -13.39 -10.77 23.03
N PRO A 66 -14.63 -10.24 23.14
CA PRO A 66 -15.52 -10.12 22.01
C PRO A 66 -14.80 -9.37 20.89
N ARG A 67 -14.35 -10.10 19.87
CA ARG A 67 -13.72 -9.48 18.71
C ARG A 67 -14.87 -8.79 17.98
N MET A 68 -14.77 -7.47 17.85
CA MET A 68 -15.75 -6.71 17.07
C MET A 68 -15.93 -7.37 15.70
N THR A 69 -17.18 -7.52 15.31
CA THR A 69 -17.57 -7.94 13.97
C THR A 69 -17.06 -6.94 12.94
N LEU A 70 -17.04 -7.37 11.67
CA LEU A 70 -16.60 -6.50 10.58
C LEU A 70 -17.51 -5.26 10.46
N ASP A 71 -18.82 -5.42 10.64
CA ASP A 71 -19.79 -4.33 10.59
C ASP A 71 -19.61 -3.35 11.76
N GLU A 72 -19.38 -3.84 12.99
CA GLU A 72 -19.10 -2.96 14.14
C GLU A 72 -17.80 -2.16 13.94
N ARG A 73 -16.76 -2.78 13.37
CA ARG A 73 -15.51 -2.09 13.04
C ARG A 73 -15.77 -1.00 11.99
N LEU A 74 -16.54 -1.31 10.96
CA LEU A 74 -16.92 -0.37 9.91
C LEU A 74 -17.70 0.83 10.50
N ASP A 75 -18.65 0.57 11.39
CA ASP A 75 -19.46 1.60 12.03
C ASP A 75 -18.59 2.57 12.86
N VAL A 76 -17.66 2.03 13.65
CA VAL A 76 -16.71 2.84 14.42
C VAL A 76 -15.84 3.68 13.50
N ARG A 77 -15.23 3.08 12.47
CA ARG A 77 -14.36 3.82 11.54
C ARG A 77 -15.11 4.91 10.76
N LEU A 78 -16.37 4.67 10.37
CA LEU A 78 -17.21 5.69 9.73
C LEU A 78 -17.60 6.82 10.69
N ALA A 79 -17.72 6.55 11.99
CA ALA A 79 -17.89 7.60 12.99
C ALA A 79 -16.59 8.41 13.17
N ASP A 80 -15.45 7.73 13.28
CA ASP A 80 -14.12 8.36 13.37
C ASP A 80 -13.83 9.23 12.14
N LEU A 81 -14.18 8.76 10.94
CA LEU A 81 -14.00 9.49 9.69
C LEU A 81 -14.74 10.83 9.68
N ARG A 82 -15.95 10.87 10.26
CA ARG A 82 -16.74 12.11 10.39
C ARG A 82 -16.18 13.04 11.47
N ALA A 83 -15.52 12.48 12.48
CA ALA A 83 -14.96 13.23 13.61
C ALA A 83 -13.51 13.70 13.39
N ALA A 84 -12.82 13.19 12.36
CA ALA A 84 -11.41 13.45 12.11
C ALA A 84 -11.05 14.96 12.08
N GLU A 85 -9.96 15.31 12.74
CA GLU A 85 -9.53 16.70 12.96
C GLU A 85 -8.48 17.17 11.95
N THR A 86 -7.91 16.26 11.17
CA THR A 86 -6.95 16.59 10.12
C THR A 86 -7.27 15.86 8.82
N ASP A 87 -6.83 16.43 7.70
CA ASP A 87 -7.07 15.82 6.39
C ASP A 87 -6.25 14.52 6.22
N GLU A 88 -5.06 14.45 6.83
CA GLU A 88 -4.21 13.26 6.86
C GLU A 88 -4.84 12.12 7.67
N GLU A 89 -5.32 12.41 8.89
CA GLU A 89 -6.04 11.44 9.71
C GLU A 89 -7.28 10.91 8.99
N ALA A 90 -8.07 11.82 8.42
CA ALA A 90 -9.29 11.42 7.72
C ALA A 90 -8.99 10.55 6.49
N ALA A 91 -7.91 10.84 5.76
CA ALA A 91 -7.47 10.00 4.64
C ALA A 91 -7.04 8.60 5.10
N ALA A 92 -6.30 8.49 6.21
CA ALA A 92 -5.92 7.20 6.78
C ALA A 92 -7.14 6.39 7.22
N ILE A 93 -8.11 7.02 7.90
CA ILE A 93 -9.36 6.36 8.29
C ILE A 93 -10.17 5.96 7.05
N ALA A 94 -10.22 6.79 6.01
CA ALA A 94 -10.90 6.44 4.76
C ALA A 94 -10.29 5.20 4.09
N ASP A 95 -8.97 5.02 4.15
CA ASP A 95 -8.30 3.80 3.69
C ASP A 95 -8.67 2.57 4.52
N GLU A 96 -8.76 2.72 5.84
CA GLU A 96 -9.25 1.65 6.72
C GLU A 96 -10.69 1.27 6.38
N VAL A 97 -11.58 2.24 6.19
CA VAL A 97 -12.97 2.01 5.81
C VAL A 97 -13.07 1.27 4.47
N ARG A 98 -12.30 1.69 3.45
CA ARG A 98 -12.23 0.98 2.16
C ARG A 98 -11.70 -0.44 2.30
N SER A 99 -10.72 -0.66 3.17
CA SER A 99 -10.24 -2.01 3.50
C SER A 99 -11.32 -2.87 4.15
N LEU A 100 -12.12 -2.31 5.07
CA LEU A 100 -13.21 -3.03 5.72
C LEU A 100 -14.34 -3.38 4.75
N TRP A 101 -14.69 -2.47 3.83
CA TRP A 101 -15.67 -2.78 2.78
C TRP A 101 -15.21 -3.92 1.89
N ARG A 102 -13.93 -3.95 1.48
CA ARG A 102 -13.38 -5.06 0.68
C ARG A 102 -13.43 -6.40 1.41
N GLN A 103 -13.10 -6.41 2.70
CA GLN A 103 -13.17 -7.61 3.55
C GLN A 103 -14.58 -8.22 3.68
N LYS A 104 -15.65 -7.51 3.28
CA LYS A 104 -17.01 -8.06 3.28
C LYS A 104 -17.21 -9.11 2.16
N ALA A 105 -16.34 -9.13 1.17
CA ALA A 105 -16.39 -10.05 0.04
C ALA A 105 -15.77 -11.40 0.38
N GLY A 106 -16.09 -12.43 -0.42
CA GLY A 106 -15.40 -13.70 -0.32
C GLY A 106 -13.96 -13.64 -0.87
N PRO A 107 -13.08 -14.60 -0.53
CA PRO A 107 -11.70 -14.64 -1.04
C PRO A 107 -11.58 -14.67 -2.58
N THR A 108 -12.61 -15.17 -3.26
CA THR A 108 -12.66 -15.15 -4.73
C THR A 108 -12.93 -13.74 -5.25
N ALA A 109 -13.82 -12.99 -4.60
CA ALA A 109 -14.10 -11.62 -4.96
C ALA A 109 -12.87 -10.73 -4.74
N ASP A 110 -12.17 -10.90 -3.61
CA ASP A 110 -10.90 -10.22 -3.35
C ASP A 110 -9.85 -10.48 -4.44
N LEU A 111 -9.71 -11.73 -4.88
CA LEU A 111 -8.79 -12.09 -5.96
C LEU A 111 -9.17 -11.44 -7.29
N LEU A 112 -10.46 -11.38 -7.63
CA LEU A 112 -10.95 -10.74 -8.84
C LEU A 112 -10.72 -9.22 -8.79
N LEU A 113 -11.00 -8.59 -7.65
CA LEU A 113 -10.69 -7.17 -7.41
C LEU A 113 -9.21 -6.89 -7.59
N GLN A 114 -8.34 -7.67 -6.94
CA GLN A 114 -6.89 -7.49 -7.02
C GLN A 114 -6.40 -7.59 -8.46
N ARG A 115 -6.79 -8.64 -9.19
CA ARG A 115 -6.39 -8.82 -10.60
C ARG A 115 -6.91 -7.72 -11.50
N GLY A 116 -8.14 -7.25 -11.26
CA GLY A 116 -8.72 -6.14 -12.00
C GLY A 116 -7.95 -4.85 -11.77
N ALA A 117 -7.64 -4.54 -10.51
CA ALA A 117 -6.87 -3.36 -10.13
C ALA A 117 -5.44 -3.39 -10.70
N GLU A 118 -4.76 -4.54 -10.63
CA GLU A 118 -3.43 -4.74 -11.23
C GLU A 118 -3.44 -4.53 -12.74
N ALA A 119 -4.44 -5.06 -13.44
CA ALA A 119 -4.60 -4.86 -14.89
C ALA A 119 -4.88 -3.39 -15.24
N ALA A 120 -5.76 -2.72 -14.49
CA ALA A 120 -6.04 -1.30 -14.67
C ALA A 120 -4.80 -0.42 -14.45
N ALA A 121 -4.00 -0.72 -13.42
CA ALA A 121 -2.74 -0.03 -13.14
C ALA A 121 -1.70 -0.20 -14.27
N GLN A 122 -1.77 -1.31 -15.01
CA GLN A 122 -0.93 -1.57 -16.20
C GLN A 122 -1.50 -0.96 -17.49
N GLY A 123 -2.68 -0.35 -17.43
CA GLY A 123 -3.40 0.18 -18.59
C GLY A 123 -4.15 -0.88 -19.42
N ASP A 124 -4.17 -2.14 -18.98
CA ASP A 124 -4.97 -3.20 -19.61
C ASP A 124 -6.42 -3.15 -19.11
N MET A 125 -7.13 -2.11 -19.55
CA MET A 125 -8.53 -1.86 -19.19
C MET A 125 -9.45 -3.00 -19.67
N ALA A 126 -9.11 -3.68 -20.76
CA ALA A 126 -9.88 -4.82 -21.24
C ALA A 126 -9.84 -5.99 -20.26
N THR A 127 -8.67 -6.27 -19.67
CA THR A 127 -8.55 -7.31 -18.63
C THR A 127 -9.22 -6.88 -17.33
N ALA A 128 -9.07 -5.61 -16.92
CA ALA A 128 -9.75 -5.08 -15.74
C ALA A 128 -11.27 -5.26 -15.82
N GLU A 129 -11.88 -4.84 -16.94
CA GLU A 129 -13.32 -4.94 -17.17
C GLU A 129 -13.81 -6.39 -17.13
N ARG A 130 -13.04 -7.35 -17.67
CA ARG A 130 -13.39 -8.78 -17.56
C ARG A 130 -13.41 -9.24 -16.10
N GLN A 131 -12.44 -8.83 -15.27
CA GLN A 131 -12.43 -9.21 -13.85
C GLN A 131 -13.61 -8.58 -13.11
N TYR A 132 -13.88 -7.29 -13.32
CA TYR A 132 -14.99 -6.59 -12.67
C TYR A 132 -16.36 -7.11 -13.10
N THR A 133 -16.53 -7.43 -14.38
CA THR A 133 -17.73 -8.12 -14.88
C THR A 133 -17.90 -9.50 -14.24
N HIS A 134 -16.82 -10.29 -14.10
CA HIS A 134 -16.91 -11.57 -13.38
C HIS A 134 -17.30 -11.38 -11.91
N LEU A 135 -16.72 -10.38 -11.26
CA LEU A 135 -16.99 -10.06 -9.86
C LEU A 135 -18.47 -9.69 -9.66
N ARG A 136 -19.02 -8.79 -10.46
CA ARG A 136 -20.45 -8.40 -10.39
C ARG A 136 -21.41 -9.57 -10.61
N ARG A 137 -21.03 -10.58 -11.40
CA ARG A 137 -21.84 -11.79 -11.58
C ARG A 137 -21.74 -12.76 -10.41
N LEU A 138 -20.60 -12.79 -9.74
CA LEU A 138 -20.36 -13.68 -8.60
C LEU A 138 -21.02 -13.12 -7.32
N GLU A 139 -20.84 -11.83 -7.08
CA GLU A 139 -21.33 -11.12 -5.90
C GLU A 139 -22.07 -9.84 -6.35
N PRO A 140 -23.33 -9.96 -6.82
CA PRO A 140 -24.09 -8.80 -7.32
C PRO A 140 -24.39 -7.77 -6.24
N ASP A 141 -24.47 -8.20 -4.98
CA ASP A 141 -24.77 -7.33 -3.83
C ASP A 141 -23.50 -6.71 -3.20
N PHE A 142 -22.33 -6.92 -3.81
CA PHE A 142 -21.08 -6.37 -3.32
C PHE A 142 -20.80 -4.99 -3.94
N ALA A 143 -21.05 -3.93 -3.16
CA ALA A 143 -20.97 -2.54 -3.63
C ALA A 143 -19.62 -2.18 -4.29
N GLU A 144 -18.49 -2.71 -3.79
CA GLU A 144 -17.17 -2.41 -4.35
C GLU A 144 -17.06 -2.86 -5.82
N ALA A 145 -17.70 -3.96 -6.20
CA ALA A 145 -17.71 -4.46 -7.57
C ALA A 145 -18.28 -3.44 -8.55
N TRP A 146 -19.30 -2.71 -8.11
CA TRP A 146 -19.93 -1.64 -8.88
C TRP A 146 -19.09 -0.37 -8.89
N VAL A 147 -18.45 -0.01 -7.77
CA VAL A 147 -17.54 1.15 -7.72
C VAL A 147 -16.35 1.00 -8.66
N VAL A 148 -15.65 -0.13 -8.64
CA VAL A 148 -14.51 -0.35 -9.55
C VAL A 148 -14.92 -0.45 -11.01
N SER A 149 -16.12 -0.96 -11.29
CA SER A 149 -16.70 -0.97 -12.64
C SER A 149 -17.01 0.46 -13.10
N ALA A 150 -17.58 1.30 -12.24
CA ALA A 150 -17.84 2.69 -12.53
C ALA A 150 -16.56 3.50 -12.76
N GLU A 151 -15.50 3.23 -11.99
CA GLU A 151 -14.20 3.86 -12.16
C GLU A 151 -13.60 3.54 -13.53
N ALA A 152 -13.62 2.25 -13.91
CA ALA A 152 -13.17 1.80 -15.22
C ALA A 152 -13.99 2.41 -16.37
N ALA A 153 -15.32 2.47 -16.20
CA ALA A 153 -16.24 3.07 -17.16
C ALA A 153 -15.98 4.58 -17.34
N ALA A 154 -15.84 5.31 -16.23
CA ALA A 154 -15.50 6.74 -16.24
C ALA A 154 -14.16 6.99 -16.92
N ALA A 155 -13.15 6.15 -16.66
CA ALA A 155 -11.85 6.25 -17.34
C ALA A 155 -11.95 5.98 -18.86
N ALA A 156 -12.90 5.15 -19.29
CA ALA A 156 -13.21 4.89 -20.70
C ALA A 156 -14.15 5.94 -21.32
N GLY A 157 -14.70 6.87 -20.53
CA GLY A 157 -15.69 7.85 -20.98
C GLY A 157 -17.12 7.31 -21.12
N ASP A 158 -17.39 6.10 -20.64
CA ASP A 158 -18.73 5.52 -20.55
C ASP A 158 -19.47 6.05 -19.31
N TRP A 159 -19.81 7.34 -19.37
CA TRP A 159 -20.53 8.04 -18.30
C TRP A 159 -21.92 7.46 -18.00
N PRO A 160 -22.72 6.99 -18.99
CA PRO A 160 -24.00 6.34 -18.71
C PRO A 160 -23.86 5.12 -17.81
N PHE A 161 -22.95 4.20 -18.12
CA PHE A 161 -22.73 3.03 -17.29
C PHE A 161 -22.09 3.39 -15.94
N ALA A 162 -21.18 4.38 -15.91
CA ALA A 162 -20.62 4.86 -14.65
C ALA A 162 -21.72 5.38 -13.69
N LEU A 163 -22.67 6.17 -14.19
CA LEU A 163 -23.80 6.67 -13.40
C LEU A 163 -24.67 5.53 -12.88
N GLU A 164 -25.02 4.56 -13.71
CA GLU A 164 -25.79 3.38 -13.30
C GLU A 164 -25.07 2.62 -12.18
N ALA A 165 -23.81 2.26 -12.41
CA ALA A 165 -23.02 1.48 -11.46
C ALA A 165 -22.81 2.23 -10.13
N LEU A 166 -22.63 3.56 -10.14
CA LEU A 166 -22.51 4.34 -8.92
C LEU A 166 -23.81 4.38 -8.12
N ASN A 167 -24.96 4.51 -8.80
CA ASN A 167 -26.26 4.45 -8.14
C ASN A 167 -26.49 3.06 -7.51
N THR A 168 -26.17 1.98 -8.22
CA THR A 168 -26.24 0.62 -7.65
C THR A 168 -25.31 0.44 -6.45
N ALA A 169 -24.07 0.97 -6.50
CA ALA A 169 -23.16 0.92 -5.36
C ALA A 169 -23.73 1.64 -4.12
N ILE A 170 -24.38 2.79 -4.32
CA ILE A 170 -25.02 3.58 -3.26
C ILE A 170 -26.25 2.88 -2.69
N GLU A 171 -27.05 2.22 -3.54
CA GLU A 171 -28.19 1.41 -3.07
C GLU A 171 -27.73 0.25 -2.18
N LEU A 172 -26.62 -0.41 -2.53
CA LEU A 172 -26.05 -1.53 -1.79
C LEU A 172 -25.35 -1.10 -0.49
N GLU A 173 -24.63 0.03 -0.50
CA GLU A 173 -24.03 0.62 0.70
C GLU A 173 -24.22 2.15 0.68
N PRO A 174 -25.26 2.66 1.36
CA PRO A 174 -25.57 4.09 1.41
C PRO A 174 -24.51 4.97 2.09
N ARG A 175 -23.46 4.37 2.66
CA ARG A 175 -22.35 5.08 3.32
C ARG A 175 -21.07 5.11 2.47
N ARG A 176 -21.11 4.70 1.19
CA ARG A 176 -19.98 4.78 0.23
C ARG A 176 -19.69 6.23 -0.17
N PHE A 177 -18.93 6.94 0.66
CA PHE A 177 -18.57 8.35 0.42
C PHE A 177 -17.83 8.57 -0.92
N ASP A 178 -17.04 7.61 -1.36
CA ASP A 178 -16.30 7.62 -2.63
C ASP A 178 -17.23 7.41 -3.83
N ALA A 179 -18.26 6.57 -3.71
CA ALA A 179 -19.29 6.42 -4.74
C ALA A 179 -20.06 7.74 -4.94
N TYR A 180 -20.43 8.44 -3.85
CA TYR A 180 -21.03 9.77 -3.96
C TYR A 180 -20.09 10.82 -4.59
N ALA A 181 -18.81 10.81 -4.23
CA ALA A 181 -17.83 11.73 -4.82
C ALA A 181 -17.62 11.47 -6.33
N MET A 182 -17.60 10.20 -6.74
CA MET A 182 -17.54 9.81 -8.16
C MET A 182 -18.84 10.11 -8.89
N LEU A 183 -19.99 9.98 -8.23
CA LEU A 183 -21.30 10.33 -8.79
C LEU A 183 -21.35 11.82 -9.09
N GLY A 184 -20.89 12.67 -8.17
CA GLY A 184 -20.74 14.11 -8.41
C GLY A 184 -19.87 14.40 -9.64
N GLN A 185 -18.75 13.68 -9.79
CA GLN A 185 -17.88 13.85 -10.94
C GLN A 185 -18.57 13.46 -12.25
N ALA A 186 -19.24 12.30 -12.27
CA ALA A 186 -19.97 11.83 -13.45
C ALA A 186 -21.11 12.78 -13.84
N LEU A 187 -21.82 13.35 -12.86
CA LEU A 187 -22.87 14.35 -13.08
C LEU A 187 -22.32 15.68 -13.59
N GLU A 188 -21.13 16.12 -13.15
CA GLU A 188 -20.46 17.27 -13.77
C GLU A 188 -20.15 17.02 -15.25
N GLN A 189 -19.78 15.80 -15.63
CA GLN A 189 -19.54 15.44 -17.04
C GLN A 189 -20.83 15.37 -17.85
N ALA A 190 -21.95 15.06 -17.21
CA ALA A 190 -23.28 15.10 -17.80
C ALA A 190 -23.87 16.53 -17.91
N ASP A 191 -23.14 17.56 -17.47
CA ASP A 191 -23.60 18.96 -17.34
C ASP A 191 -24.85 19.12 -16.45
N GLU A 192 -24.91 18.33 -15.37
CA GLU A 192 -25.96 18.35 -14.33
C GLU A 192 -25.39 18.92 -13.00
N PRO A 193 -25.02 20.22 -12.93
CA PRO A 193 -24.25 20.77 -11.81
C PRO A 193 -25.02 20.82 -10.49
N GLU A 194 -26.34 20.97 -10.51
CA GLU A 194 -27.18 20.95 -9.30
C GLU A 194 -27.22 19.54 -8.68
N ALA A 195 -27.39 18.51 -9.51
CA ALA A 195 -27.35 17.12 -9.05
C ALA A 195 -25.94 16.73 -8.59
N ALA A 196 -24.90 17.19 -9.30
CA ALA A 196 -23.52 16.98 -8.90
C ALA A 196 -23.22 17.59 -7.52
N LEU A 197 -23.71 18.80 -7.27
CA LEU A 197 -23.57 19.47 -5.97
C LEU A 197 -24.19 18.63 -4.85
N ALA A 198 -25.42 18.14 -5.04
CA ALA A 198 -26.09 17.29 -4.05
C ALA A 198 -25.31 15.98 -3.78
N ALA A 199 -24.74 15.35 -4.81
CA ALA A 199 -23.91 14.16 -4.63
C ALA A 199 -22.63 14.48 -3.83
N TYR A 200 -21.97 15.61 -4.10
CA TYR A 200 -20.81 16.04 -3.31
C TYR A 200 -21.16 16.39 -1.86
N GLU A 201 -22.33 16.99 -1.61
CA GLU A 201 -22.82 17.25 -0.26
C GLU A 201 -23.02 15.96 0.53
N GLU A 202 -23.58 14.91 -0.07
CA GLU A 202 -23.70 13.60 0.58
C GLU A 202 -22.33 12.95 0.84
N ALA A 203 -21.39 13.04 -0.11
CA ALA A 203 -20.03 12.59 0.11
C ALA A 203 -19.38 13.29 1.32
N LEU A 204 -19.59 14.61 1.45
CA LEU A 204 -19.03 15.42 2.53
C LEU A 204 -19.76 15.27 3.86
N ARG A 205 -21.05 14.91 3.84
CA ARG A 205 -21.76 14.51 5.06
C ARG A 205 -21.16 13.24 5.67
N LEU A 206 -20.70 12.31 4.83
CA LEU A 206 -20.08 11.05 5.24
C LEU A 206 -18.58 11.21 5.53
N TYR A 207 -17.88 12.01 4.73
CA TYR A 207 -16.46 12.29 4.85
C TYR A 207 -16.20 13.81 4.70
N PRO A 208 -16.32 14.60 5.78
CA PRO A 208 -16.25 16.07 5.74
C PRO A 208 -14.94 16.65 5.21
N ARG A 209 -13.86 15.89 5.30
CA ARG A 209 -12.52 16.29 4.86
C ARG A 209 -12.13 15.73 3.49
N HIS A 210 -13.08 15.20 2.73
CA HIS A 210 -12.81 14.70 1.38
C HIS A 210 -12.38 15.85 0.46
N GLU A 211 -11.08 15.92 0.14
CA GLU A 211 -10.46 17.05 -0.57
C GLU A 211 -11.13 17.35 -1.92
N ARG A 212 -11.29 16.31 -2.77
CA ARG A 212 -11.88 16.46 -4.11
C ARG A 212 -13.33 16.95 -4.04
N ALA A 213 -14.15 16.38 -3.17
CA ALA A 213 -15.55 16.78 -3.00
C ALA A 213 -15.66 18.23 -2.48
N ARG A 214 -14.87 18.64 -1.47
CA ARG A 214 -14.85 20.05 -1.00
C ARG A 214 -14.49 21.02 -2.12
N SER A 215 -13.46 20.67 -2.89
CA SER A 215 -13.00 21.49 -4.01
C SER A 215 -14.05 21.60 -5.12
N ALA A 216 -14.75 20.50 -5.41
CA ALA A 216 -15.82 20.47 -6.40
C ALA A 216 -17.06 21.25 -5.93
N GLN A 217 -17.49 21.06 -4.68
CA GLN A 217 -18.58 21.83 -4.07
C GLN A 217 -18.32 23.34 -4.18
N ALA A 218 -17.16 23.82 -3.70
CA ALA A 218 -16.83 25.24 -3.74
C ALA A 218 -16.71 25.82 -5.17
N ARG A 219 -16.38 24.97 -6.16
CA ARG A 219 -16.40 25.35 -7.58
C ARG A 219 -17.83 25.47 -8.09
N LEU A 220 -18.68 24.49 -7.80
CA LEU A 220 -20.07 24.45 -8.27
C LEU A 220 -20.94 25.53 -7.63
N GLU A 221 -20.81 25.78 -6.33
CA GLU A 221 -21.52 26.87 -5.64
C GLU A 221 -21.26 28.23 -6.30
N ARG A 222 -19.99 28.54 -6.62
CA ARG A 222 -19.63 29.77 -7.33
C ARG A 222 -20.22 29.83 -8.74
N ARG A 223 -20.21 28.70 -9.47
CA ARG A 223 -20.80 28.59 -10.81
C ARG A 223 -22.31 28.84 -10.77
N LEU A 224 -23.01 28.26 -9.79
CA LEU A 224 -24.46 28.35 -9.66
C LEU A 224 -24.91 29.73 -9.13
N ALA A 225 -24.18 30.30 -8.16
CA ALA A 225 -24.44 31.66 -7.68
C ALA A 225 -24.28 32.71 -8.81
N GLY A 226 -23.30 32.52 -9.70
CA GLY A 226 -23.09 33.40 -10.86
C GLY A 226 -24.15 33.28 -11.96
N ARG A 227 -24.93 32.19 -11.99
CA ARG A 227 -26.05 32.00 -12.94
C ARG A 227 -27.37 32.59 -12.43
N ALA A 228 -27.48 32.87 -11.13
CA ALA A 228 -28.68 33.38 -10.50
C ALA A 228 -28.77 34.92 -10.47
N LEU A 229 -27.75 35.63 -10.98
CA LEU A 229 -27.67 37.09 -11.11
C LEU A 229 -27.92 37.53 -12.56
#